data_AF-A0A359MXF4-F1
#
_entry.id   AF-A0A359MXF4-F1
#
_cell.length_a   1.000
_cell.length_b   1.000
_cell.length_c   1.000
_cell.angle_alpha   90.00
_cell.angle_beta   90.00
_cell.angle_gamma   90.00
#
_symmetry.space_group_name_H-M   'P 1'
#
loop_
_entity.id
_entity.type
_entity.pdbx_description
1 polymer ?
#
loop_
_entity_poly.entity_id
_entity_poly.type
_entity_poly.pdbx_seq_one_letter_code
_entity_poly.pdbx_strand_id
1 'polypeptide(L)'
;TGSTLAYQVGARHLQPEALIQQLEAFARSNLQPDLTIYLDVDPQLGVERKKRQPGHDMNTFDEFDEEFHQAVRDYFLHYAEQQTNWVVLDASRQLTEVQFDINQIITELYGTAR
;
A
#
# COMPACT_ATOMS: atom_id res chain seq x y z
N THR A 1 2.54 -7.82 6.41
CA THR A 1 2.36 -6.57 5.67
C THR A 1 1.90 -6.91 4.27
N GLY A 2 1.00 -6.13 3.70
CA GLY A 2 0.55 -6.38 2.34
C GLY A 2 1.59 -6.01 1.28
N SER A 3 2.59 -5.17 1.60
CA SER A 3 3.62 -4.76 0.62
C SER A 3 4.46 -5.94 0.13
N THR A 4 4.91 -6.82 1.02
CA THR A 4 5.67 -8.01 0.59
C THR A 4 4.83 -8.85 -0.38
N LEU A 5 3.56 -9.08 -0.06
CA LEU A 5 2.67 -9.87 -0.91
C LEU A 5 2.37 -9.19 -2.25
N ALA A 6 2.07 -7.89 -2.25
CA ALA A 6 1.77 -7.15 -3.48
C ALA A 6 2.94 -7.16 -4.46
N TYR A 7 4.17 -6.92 -3.99
CA TYR A 7 5.33 -6.90 -4.86
C TYR A 7 5.82 -8.32 -5.24
N GLN A 8 5.81 -9.27 -4.31
CA GLN A 8 6.36 -10.60 -4.56
C GLN A 8 5.35 -11.54 -5.23
N VAL A 9 4.11 -11.56 -4.78
CA VAL A 9 3.05 -12.42 -5.33
C VAL A 9 2.33 -11.73 -6.48
N GLY A 10 1.88 -10.49 -6.28
CA GLY A 10 1.15 -9.74 -7.30
C GLY A 10 1.98 -9.48 -8.54
N ALA A 11 3.07 -8.73 -8.40
CA ALA A 11 3.86 -8.27 -9.54
C ALA A 11 4.99 -9.23 -9.98
N ARG A 12 5.54 -10.03 -9.06
CA ARG A 12 6.59 -11.01 -9.40
C ARG A 12 6.08 -12.44 -9.55
N HIS A 13 4.78 -12.67 -9.36
CA HIS A 13 4.13 -13.98 -9.50
C HIS A 13 4.83 -15.10 -8.71
N LEU A 14 5.42 -14.79 -7.55
CA LEU A 14 6.07 -15.80 -6.71
C LEU A 14 5.02 -16.73 -6.10
N GLN A 15 5.24 -18.03 -6.28
CA GLN A 15 4.32 -19.09 -5.86
C GLN A 15 5.06 -20.17 -5.04
N PRO A 16 4.33 -20.87 -4.15
CA PRO A 16 2.93 -20.66 -3.82
C PRO A 16 2.73 -19.48 -2.88
N GLU A 17 1.68 -18.68 -3.10
CA GLU A 17 1.33 -17.52 -2.25
C GLU A 17 1.27 -17.87 -0.77
N ALA A 18 0.71 -19.03 -0.43
CA ALA A 18 0.60 -19.52 0.96
C ALA A 18 1.97 -19.62 1.66
N LEU A 19 3.04 -19.97 0.94
CA LEU A 19 4.38 -20.02 1.51
C LEU A 19 4.89 -18.60 1.81
N ILE A 20 4.65 -17.65 0.91
CA ILE A 20 5.07 -16.25 1.12
C ILE A 20 4.32 -15.66 2.32
N GLN A 21 3.01 -15.91 2.44
CA GLN A 21 2.23 -15.50 3.61
C GLN A 21 2.77 -16.10 4.92
N GLN A 22 3.15 -17.38 4.93
CA GLN A 22 3.75 -18.02 6.10
C GLN A 22 5.10 -17.41 6.48
N LEU A 23 5.98 -17.15 5.50
CA LEU A 23 7.28 -16.53 5.74
C LEU A 23 7.11 -15.11 6.28
N GLU A 24 6.15 -14.36 5.74
CA GLU A 24 5.84 -12.99 6.13
C GLU A 24 5.27 -12.93 7.57
N ALA A 25 4.38 -13.86 7.91
CA ALA A 25 3.88 -14.03 9.28
C ALA A 25 4.99 -14.43 10.26
N PHE A 26 5.86 -15.38 9.87
CA PHE A 26 7.00 -15.80 10.67
C PHE A 26 7.97 -14.64 10.94
N ALA A 27 8.35 -13.88 9.90
CA ALA A 27 9.27 -12.75 10.01
C ALA A 27 8.76 -11.67 10.98
N ARG A 28 7.44 -11.51 11.11
CA ARG A 28 6.81 -10.57 12.05
C ARG A 28 6.44 -11.17 13.40
N SER A 29 6.79 -12.43 13.68
CA SER A 29 6.29 -13.12 14.88
C SER A 29 4.75 -13.07 15.00
N ASN A 30 4.06 -13.20 13.87
CA ASN A 30 2.60 -13.10 13.73
C ASN A 30 1.96 -11.74 14.08
N LEU A 31 2.74 -10.68 14.31
CA LEU A 31 2.22 -9.36 14.67
C LEU A 31 1.48 -8.67 13.51
N GLN A 32 0.16 -8.53 13.59
CA GLN A 32 -0.63 -7.80 12.59
C GLN A 32 -0.86 -6.34 13.00
N PRO A 33 -0.92 -5.39 12.04
CA PRO A 33 -1.31 -4.02 12.35
C PRO A 33 -2.75 -3.96 12.86
N ASP A 34 -3.04 -3.10 13.84
CA ASP A 34 -4.42 -2.83 14.27
C ASP A 34 -5.21 -2.07 13.18
N LEU A 35 -4.51 -1.28 12.36
CA LEU A 35 -5.04 -0.53 11.22
C LEU A 35 -4.00 -0.52 10.08
N THR A 36 -4.46 -0.69 8.85
CA THR A 36 -3.69 -0.39 7.64
C THR A 36 -4.46 0.59 6.77
N ILE A 37 -3.84 1.71 6.38
CA ILE A 37 -4.41 2.64 5.40
C ILE A 37 -3.69 2.41 4.08
N TYR A 38 -4.41 1.94 3.07
CA TYR A 38 -3.92 1.79 1.71
C TYR A 38 -4.28 3.04 0.90
N LEU A 39 -3.26 3.78 0.46
CA LEU A 39 -3.41 4.95 -0.39
C LEU A 39 -3.42 4.50 -1.85
N ASP A 40 -4.61 4.27 -2.38
CA ASP A 40 -4.80 3.86 -3.77
C ASP A 40 -4.52 5.05 -4.69
N VAL A 41 -3.63 4.87 -5.65
CA VAL A 41 -3.34 5.85 -6.68
C VAL A 41 -3.04 5.15 -7.98
N ASP A 42 -3.48 5.75 -9.07
CA ASP A 42 -3.09 5.32 -10.40
C ASP A 42 -1.54 5.31 -10.52
N PRO A 43 -0.92 4.22 -11.03
CA PRO A 43 0.52 4.12 -11.15
C PRO A 43 1.17 5.27 -11.92
N GLN A 44 0.56 5.70 -13.02
CA GLN A 44 1.11 6.79 -13.84
C GLN A 44 1.11 8.09 -13.04
N LEU A 45 0.00 8.40 -12.35
CA LEU A 45 -0.10 9.57 -11.48
C LEU A 45 0.92 9.51 -10.32
N GLY A 46 1.14 8.32 -9.75
CA GLY A 46 2.15 8.11 -8.70
C GLY A 46 3.57 8.43 -9.17
N VAL A 47 3.95 7.91 -10.34
CA VAL A 47 5.26 8.18 -10.96
C VAL A 47 5.42 9.67 -11.29
N GLU A 48 4.38 10.32 -11.84
CA GLU A 48 4.41 11.76 -12.11
C GLU A 48 4.66 12.59 -10.85
N ARG A 49 3.97 12.25 -9.74
CA ARG A 49 4.15 12.96 -8.46
C ARG A 49 5.56 12.79 -7.92
N LYS A 50 6.12 11.58 -7.99
CA LYS A 50 7.49 11.31 -7.54
C LYS A 50 8.53 12.10 -8.34
N LYS A 51 8.38 12.17 -9.67
CA LYS A 51 9.26 12.97 -10.56
C LYS A 51 9.22 14.47 -10.26
N ARG A 52 8.09 14.99 -9.76
CA ARG A 52 7.93 16.40 -9.41
C ARG A 52 8.43 16.73 -8.00
N GLN A 53 8.75 15.73 -7.18
CA GLN A 53 9.17 15.93 -5.79
C GLN A 53 10.67 16.29 -5.73
N PRO A 54 11.04 17.50 -5.29
CA PRO A 54 12.45 17.91 -5.21
C PRO A 54 13.22 17.05 -4.20
N GLY A 55 14.40 16.58 -4.59
CA GLY A 55 15.30 15.82 -3.70
C GLY A 55 14.92 14.35 -3.51
N HIS A 56 14.03 13.81 -4.34
CA HIS A 56 13.73 12.37 -4.34
C HIS A 56 14.45 11.68 -5.50
N ASP A 57 15.49 10.92 -5.18
CA ASP A 57 16.16 10.07 -6.17
C ASP A 57 15.22 8.92 -6.57
N MET A 58 15.20 8.63 -7.88
CA MET A 58 14.57 7.40 -8.37
C MET A 58 15.33 6.19 -7.83
N ASN A 59 14.59 5.20 -7.36
CA ASN A 59 15.14 3.92 -6.94
C ASN A 59 14.79 2.83 -7.96
N THR A 60 15.36 1.64 -7.79
CA THR A 60 15.14 0.49 -8.68
C THR A 60 13.67 0.09 -8.82
N PHE A 61 12.81 0.42 -7.85
CA PHE A 61 11.38 0.14 -7.96
C PHE A 61 10.63 1.10 -8.87
N ASP A 62 11.17 2.30 -9.12
CA ASP A 62 10.58 3.28 -10.03
C ASP A 62 10.93 3.02 -11.51
N GLU A 63 11.87 2.10 -11.73
CA GLU A 63 12.30 1.67 -13.06
C GLU A 63 11.44 0.52 -13.62
N PHE A 64 10.57 -0.07 -12.78
CA PHE A 64 9.63 -1.07 -13.25
C PHE A 64 8.58 -0.46 -14.18
N ASP A 65 8.06 -1.30 -15.08
CA ASP A 65 7.08 -0.87 -16.07
C ASP A 65 5.69 -0.67 -15.45
N GLU A 66 4.81 -0.07 -16.25
CA GLU A 66 3.43 0.19 -15.86
C GLU A 66 2.67 -1.09 -15.50
N GLU A 67 2.91 -2.18 -16.23
CA GLU A 67 2.29 -3.49 -15.99
C GLU A 67 2.65 -4.01 -14.59
N PHE A 68 3.91 -3.89 -14.19
CA PHE A 68 4.36 -4.26 -12.85
C PHE A 68 3.62 -3.46 -11.77
N HIS A 69 3.55 -2.13 -11.92
CA HIS A 69 2.88 -1.29 -10.93
C HIS A 69 1.36 -1.50 -10.90
N GLN A 70 0.75 -1.79 -12.05
CA GLN A 70 -0.66 -2.14 -12.12
C GLN A 70 -0.92 -3.48 -11.41
N ALA A 71 -0.07 -4.50 -11.61
CA ALA A 71 -0.17 -5.76 -10.90
C ALA A 71 0.00 -5.61 -9.37
N VAL A 72 0.89 -4.70 -8.92
CA VAL A 72 1.01 -4.35 -7.49
C VAL A 72 -0.30 -3.74 -6.98
N ARG A 73 -0.86 -2.76 -7.69
CA ARG A 73 -2.12 -2.08 -7.31
C ARG A 73 -3.29 -3.05 -7.25
N ASP A 74 -3.46 -3.87 -8.28
CA ASP A 74 -4.53 -4.87 -8.36
C ASP A 74 -4.47 -5.86 -7.20
N TYR A 75 -3.25 -6.32 -6.86
CA TYR A 75 -3.07 -7.19 -5.70
C TYR A 75 -3.44 -6.48 -4.40
N PHE A 76 -3.02 -5.23 -4.19
CA PHE A 76 -3.39 -4.49 -2.98
C PHE A 76 -4.89 -4.32 -2.83
N LEU A 77 -5.60 -3.94 -3.90
CA LEU A 77 -7.04 -3.78 -3.90
C LEU A 77 -7.73 -5.10 -3.57
N HIS A 78 -7.36 -6.18 -4.27
CA HIS A 78 -7.92 -7.51 -4.01
C HIS A 78 -7.62 -8.01 -2.59
N TYR A 79 -6.40 -7.80 -2.11
CA TYR A 79 -6.01 -8.22 -0.77
C TYR A 79 -6.77 -7.43 0.30
N ALA A 80 -6.96 -6.12 0.11
CA ALA A 80 -7.68 -5.25 1.03
C ALA A 80 -9.15 -5.67 1.23
N GLU A 81 -9.82 -6.17 0.19
CA GLU A 81 -11.19 -6.70 0.28
C GLU A 81 -11.32 -7.88 1.27
N GLN A 82 -10.22 -8.58 1.55
CA GLN A 82 -10.17 -9.73 2.44
C GLN A 82 -9.80 -9.36 3.88
N GLN A 83 -9.49 -8.09 4.15
CA GLN A 83 -9.03 -7.62 5.46
C GLN A 83 -10.09 -6.77 6.15
N THR A 84 -10.29 -7.00 7.45
CA THR A 84 -11.25 -6.22 8.26
C THR A 84 -10.65 -4.93 8.83
N ASN A 85 -9.32 -4.84 8.89
CA ASN A 85 -8.56 -3.74 9.49
C ASN A 85 -7.89 -2.84 8.43
N TRP A 86 -8.34 -2.92 7.16
CA TRP A 86 -7.80 -2.12 6.07
C TRP A 86 -8.81 -1.05 5.65
N VAL A 87 -8.30 0.16 5.41
CA VAL A 87 -9.07 1.26 4.83
C VAL A 87 -8.39 1.69 3.54
N VAL A 88 -9.11 1.60 2.43
CA VAL A 88 -8.64 2.07 1.11
C VAL A 88 -9.06 3.53 0.94
N LEU A 89 -8.10 4.40 0.65
CA LEU A 89 -8.32 5.81 0.38
C LEU A 89 -7.86 6.16 -1.02
N ASP A 90 -8.72 6.86 -1.76
CA ASP A 90 -8.35 7.47 -3.03
C ASP A 90 -7.35 8.61 -2.78
N ALA A 91 -6.11 8.35 -3.16
CA ALA A 91 -4.99 9.27 -3.07
C ALA A 91 -4.79 10.08 -4.36
N SER A 92 -5.63 9.95 -5.39
CA SER A 92 -5.60 10.80 -6.58
C SER A 92 -6.04 12.25 -6.30
N ARG A 93 -6.76 12.45 -5.20
CA ARG A 93 -7.26 13.74 -4.68
C ARG A 93 -6.15 14.67 -4.18
N GLN A 94 -6.53 15.88 -3.76
CA GLN A 94 -5.58 16.85 -3.23
C GLN A 94 -4.97 16.38 -1.91
N LEU A 95 -3.71 16.75 -1.66
CA LEU A 95 -2.98 16.36 -0.45
C LEU A 95 -3.76 16.68 0.83
N THR A 96 -4.36 17.87 0.90
CA THR A 96 -5.12 18.33 2.07
C THR A 96 -6.38 17.51 2.33
N GLU A 97 -7.04 17.01 1.28
CA GLU A 97 -8.23 16.17 1.40
C GLU A 97 -7.85 14.78 1.92
N VAL A 98 -6.79 14.18 1.35
CA VAL A 98 -6.27 12.88 1.80
C VAL A 98 -5.78 12.96 3.26
N GLN A 99 -5.08 14.04 3.63
CA GLN A 99 -4.64 14.28 5.01
C GLN A 99 -5.81 14.43 5.97
N PHE A 100 -6.87 15.14 5.57
CA PHE A 100 -8.07 15.28 6.38
C PHE A 100 -8.71 13.91 6.65
N ASP A 101 -8.88 13.09 5.62
CA ASP A 101 -9.49 11.76 5.76
C ASP A 101 -8.67 10.82 6.64
N ILE A 102 -7.33 10.79 6.47
CA ILE A 102 -6.44 10.01 7.34
C ILE A 102 -6.62 10.43 8.81
N ASN A 103 -6.68 11.74 9.08
CA ASN A 103 -6.85 12.25 10.44
C ASN A 103 -8.21 11.86 11.03
N GLN A 104 -9.28 11.87 10.24
CA GLN A 104 -10.60 11.40 10.69
C GLN A 104 -10.55 9.93 11.07
N ILE A 105 -10.01 9.06 10.20
CA ILE A 105 -9.90 7.61 10.46
C ILE A 105 -9.11 7.32 11.74
N ILE A 106 -7.96 7.98 11.91
CA ILE A 106 -7.12 7.78 13.10
C ILE A 106 -7.85 8.26 14.36
N THR A 107 -8.52 9.41 14.30
CA THR A 107 -9.25 9.99 15.43
C THR A 107 -10.46 9.13 15.83
N GLU A 108 -11.19 8.59 14.86
CA GLU A 108 -12.33 7.70 15.13
C GLU A 108 -11.89 6.40 15.82
N LEU A 109 -10.74 5.84 15.45
CA LEU A 109 -10.26 4.57 15.99
C LEU A 109 -9.52 4.71 17.33
N TYR A 110 -8.71 5.76 17.51
CA TYR A 110 -7.81 5.89 18.66
C TYR A 110 -8.12 7.11 19.54
N GLY A 111 -9.11 7.91 19.18
CA GLY A 111 -9.40 9.20 19.81
C GLY A 111 -8.40 10.29 19.41
N THR A 112 -8.67 11.53 19.83
CA THR A 112 -7.69 12.61 19.72
C THR A 112 -6.58 12.40 20.74
N ALA A 113 -5.33 12.39 20.29
CA ALA A 113 -4.19 12.57 21.19
C ALA A 113 -4.41 13.88 21.96
N ARG A 114 -4.53 13.78 23.30
CA ARG A 114 -4.63 14.94 24.20
C ARG A 114 -3.31 15.67 24.29
#